data_AF-A0A923MBH7-F1
#
_entry.id   AF-A0A923MBH7-F1
#
_cell.length_a   1.000
_cell.length_b   1.000
_cell.length_c   1.000
_cell.angle_alpha   90.00
_cell.angle_beta   90.00
_cell.angle_gamma   90.00
#
_symmetry.space_group_name_H-M   'P 1'
#
loop_
_entity.id
_entity.type
_entity.pdbx_description
1 polymer ?
#
loop_
_entity_poly.entity_id
_entity_poly.type
_entity_poly.pdbx_seq_one_letter_code
_entity_poly.pdbx_strand_id
1 'polypeptide(L)'
;MSIDEAIQRAFPLVAVPTASATPPATCSGMRFLAGRSGVYREINLPWIRMVHCVAPSSLPLPYGGVDECIELRCGSIPGHLIRSFMEDAKKAFPHEAAAAFLWNDQTFQWRYARRESLFASSDALRYAEVTPWEGEHLVVDVHSHGRHDAFFSEEDDRDDAGAMKISLVVGNLDRELPSSKMRLCMAGHTIQPAFLGADGTVGLAT
;
A
#
# COMPACT_ATOMS: atom_id res chain seq x y z
N MET A 1 -12.96 -12.26 -27.20
CA MET A 1 -11.99 -11.27 -26.71
C MET A 1 -10.65 -11.95 -26.69
N SER A 2 -9.66 -11.42 -27.40
CA SER A 2 -8.29 -11.96 -27.37
C SER A 2 -7.62 -11.63 -26.04
N ILE A 3 -6.50 -12.31 -25.74
CA ILE A 3 -5.69 -11.98 -24.56
C ILE A 3 -5.16 -10.54 -24.64
N ASP A 4 -4.79 -10.08 -25.84
CA ASP A 4 -4.30 -8.73 -26.08
C ASP A 4 -5.38 -7.67 -25.79
N GLU A 5 -6.61 -7.90 -26.23
CA GLU A 5 -7.74 -7.02 -25.93
C GLU A 5 -8.03 -6.96 -24.42
N ALA A 6 -7.93 -8.11 -23.73
CA ALA A 6 -8.12 -8.16 -22.29
C ALA A 6 -7.03 -7.38 -21.54
N ILE A 7 -5.77 -7.52 -21.95
CA ILE A 7 -4.62 -6.79 -21.39
C ILE A 7 -4.79 -5.30 -21.61
N GLN A 8 -5.07 -4.86 -22.85
CA GLN A 8 -5.22 -3.44 -23.16
C GLN A 8 -6.39 -2.80 -22.42
N ARG A 9 -7.47 -3.56 -22.17
CA ARG A 9 -8.61 -3.08 -21.38
C ARG A 9 -8.29 -2.97 -19.89
N ALA A 10 -7.51 -3.91 -19.35
CA ALA A 10 -7.11 -3.92 -17.94
C ALA A 10 -5.98 -2.93 -17.62
N PHE A 11 -5.06 -2.72 -18.58
CA PHE A 11 -3.88 -1.88 -18.46
C PHE A 11 -3.73 -0.94 -19.67
N PRO A 12 -4.61 0.06 -19.81
CA PRO A 12 -4.59 0.95 -20.96
C PRO A 12 -3.25 1.68 -21.10
N LEU A 13 -2.80 1.91 -22.34
CA LEU A 13 -1.69 2.80 -22.63
C LEU A 13 -2.22 4.13 -23.17
N VAL A 14 -1.82 5.24 -22.55
CA VAL A 14 -2.24 6.59 -22.93
C VAL A 14 -1.03 7.36 -23.46
N ALA A 15 -1.11 7.84 -24.70
CA ALA A 15 -0.17 8.81 -25.24
C ALA A 15 -0.47 10.19 -24.63
N VAL A 16 0.49 10.75 -23.88
CA VAL A 16 0.26 12.00 -23.14
C VAL A 16 0.23 13.19 -24.11
N PRO A 17 -0.84 14.01 -24.12
CA PRO A 17 -0.93 15.17 -25.01
C PRO A 17 0.14 16.22 -24.69
N THR A 18 0.68 16.89 -25.72
CA THR A 18 1.65 17.98 -25.55
C THR A 18 1.00 19.33 -25.27
N ALA A 19 -0.23 19.55 -25.76
CA ALA A 19 -0.94 20.82 -25.72
C ALA A 19 -2.01 20.92 -24.61
N SER A 20 -2.24 19.85 -23.85
CA SER A 20 -3.25 19.79 -22.79
C SER A 20 -2.80 18.86 -21.67
N ALA A 21 -3.44 19.00 -20.50
CA ALA A 21 -3.19 18.09 -19.39
C ALA A 21 -3.62 16.65 -19.74
N THR A 22 -2.88 15.67 -19.23
CA THR A 22 -3.30 14.27 -19.26
C THR A 22 -4.64 14.14 -18.55
N PRO A 23 -5.69 13.59 -19.22
CA PRO A 23 -6.96 13.36 -18.55
C PRO A 23 -6.74 12.39 -17.36
N PRO A 24 -7.22 12.70 -16.15
CA PRO A 24 -7.05 11.80 -15.00
C PRO A 24 -7.73 10.45 -15.26
N ALA A 25 -7.25 9.39 -14.62
CA ALA A 25 -7.92 8.10 -14.67
C ALA A 25 -9.33 8.21 -14.06
N THR A 26 -10.36 7.81 -14.80
CA THR A 26 -11.76 7.93 -14.37
C THR A 26 -12.27 6.71 -13.61
N CYS A 27 -11.57 5.58 -13.71
CA CYS A 27 -11.93 4.32 -13.07
C CYS A 27 -10.79 3.82 -12.18
N SER A 28 -11.14 2.99 -11.20
CA SER A 28 -10.13 2.29 -10.41
C SER A 28 -9.36 1.29 -11.26
N GLY A 29 -8.04 1.22 -11.08
CA GLY A 29 -7.16 0.30 -11.79
C GLY A 29 -5.79 0.89 -12.05
N MET A 30 -5.14 0.34 -13.07
CA MET A 30 -3.78 0.70 -13.47
C MET A 30 -3.76 1.03 -14.96
N ARG A 31 -3.01 2.06 -15.33
CA ARG A 31 -2.73 2.39 -16.73
C ARG A 31 -1.28 2.84 -16.90
N PHE A 32 -0.81 2.82 -18.13
CA PHE A 32 0.50 3.31 -18.51
C PHE A 32 0.38 4.61 -19.30
N LEU A 33 1.32 5.51 -19.08
CA LEU A 33 1.39 6.81 -19.75
C LEU A 33 2.70 6.87 -20.53
N ALA A 34 2.62 7.04 -21.86
CA ALA A 34 3.78 7.38 -22.67
C ALA A 34 3.97 8.89 -22.62
N GLY A 35 4.96 9.33 -21.84
CA GLY A 35 5.33 10.72 -21.64
C GLY A 35 6.62 11.11 -22.37
N ARG A 36 6.96 12.39 -22.35
CA ARG A 36 8.14 12.95 -23.00
C ARG A 36 9.46 12.29 -22.57
N SER A 37 9.55 11.94 -21.30
CA SER A 37 10.77 11.44 -20.66
C SER A 37 10.77 9.92 -20.45
N GLY A 38 9.76 9.20 -20.95
CA GLY A 38 9.66 7.75 -20.78
C GLY A 38 8.23 7.25 -20.55
N VAL A 39 8.13 6.02 -20.04
CA VAL A 39 6.87 5.39 -19.68
C VAL A 39 6.66 5.51 -18.18
N TYR A 40 5.44 5.91 -17.81
CA TYR A 40 5.00 6.04 -16.42
C TYR A 40 3.85 5.08 -16.18
N ARG A 41 3.64 4.73 -14.92
CA ARG A 41 2.51 3.92 -14.46
C ARG A 41 1.66 4.76 -13.54
N GLU A 42 0.37 4.87 -13.85
CA GLU A 42 -0.62 5.46 -12.96
C GLU A 42 -1.45 4.37 -12.31
N ILE A 43 -1.50 4.39 -10.99
CA ILE A 43 -2.38 3.56 -10.17
C ILE A 43 -3.44 4.50 -9.60
N ASN A 44 -4.70 4.19 -9.87
CA ASN A 44 -5.84 4.97 -9.38
C ASN A 44 -6.74 4.01 -8.62
N LEU A 45 -6.76 4.10 -7.31
CA LEU A 45 -7.64 3.32 -6.43
C LEU A 45 -8.47 4.30 -5.58
N PRO A 46 -9.56 3.84 -4.95
CA PRO A 46 -10.41 4.75 -4.17
C PRO A 46 -9.65 5.45 -3.03
N TRP A 47 -8.65 4.79 -2.43
CA TRP A 47 -7.86 5.33 -1.33
C TRP A 47 -6.54 5.98 -1.72
N ILE A 48 -6.05 5.79 -2.96
CA ILE A 48 -4.76 6.34 -3.42
C ILE A 48 -4.73 6.60 -4.92
N ARG A 49 -4.10 7.70 -5.33
CA ARG A 49 -3.61 7.88 -6.69
C ARG A 49 -2.10 8.03 -6.68
N MET A 50 -1.44 7.36 -7.61
CA MET A 50 -0.01 7.43 -7.76
C MET A 50 0.38 7.46 -9.23
N VAL A 51 1.39 8.25 -9.57
CA VAL A 51 2.07 8.26 -10.87
C VAL A 51 3.57 8.18 -10.61
N HIS A 52 4.25 7.22 -11.24
CA HIS A 52 5.70 7.05 -11.11
C HIS A 52 6.33 6.54 -12.42
N CYS A 53 7.60 6.84 -12.65
CA CYS A 53 8.33 6.41 -13.84
C CYS A 53 8.71 4.92 -13.76
N VAL A 54 8.42 4.15 -14.80
CA VAL A 54 8.78 2.71 -14.87
C VAL A 54 9.83 2.40 -15.93
N ALA A 55 9.96 3.24 -16.95
CA ALA A 55 10.99 3.10 -17.97
C ALA A 55 11.39 4.49 -18.49
N PRO A 56 12.48 5.08 -17.98
CA PRO A 56 12.97 6.37 -18.46
C PRO A 56 13.50 6.24 -19.90
N SER A 57 13.32 7.29 -20.70
CA SER A 57 13.85 7.39 -22.05
C SER A 57 15.02 8.37 -22.08
N SER A 58 16.14 7.96 -22.71
CA SER A 58 17.29 8.84 -22.97
C SER A 58 17.04 9.82 -24.13
N LEU A 59 16.01 9.56 -24.95
CA LEU A 59 15.57 10.44 -26.03
C LEU A 59 14.26 11.12 -25.65
N PRO A 60 14.06 12.41 -26.00
CA PRO A 60 12.78 13.06 -25.80
C PRO A 60 11.74 12.44 -26.74
N LEU A 61 10.72 11.80 -26.17
CA LEU A 61 9.58 11.25 -26.91
C LEU A 61 8.63 12.38 -27.33
N PRO A 62 7.86 12.22 -28.43
CA PRO A 62 6.99 13.27 -28.97
C PRO A 62 5.70 13.51 -28.17
N TYR A 63 5.68 13.15 -26.88
CA TYR A 63 4.53 13.25 -25.97
C TYR A 63 4.70 14.36 -24.93
N GLY A 64 3.65 14.68 -24.19
CA GLY A 64 3.66 15.69 -23.12
C GLY A 64 4.41 15.25 -21.86
N GLY A 65 4.57 16.18 -20.93
CA GLY A 65 5.21 15.89 -19.64
C GLY A 65 4.30 15.06 -18.73
N VAL A 66 4.89 14.28 -17.83
CA VAL A 66 4.17 13.54 -16.78
C VAL A 66 4.79 13.88 -15.45
N ASP A 67 3.97 14.39 -14.53
CA ASP A 67 4.38 14.65 -13.16
C ASP A 67 4.15 13.40 -12.31
N GLU A 68 5.17 13.00 -11.57
CA GLU A 68 5.07 11.93 -10.59
C GLU A 68 4.36 12.46 -9.34
N CYS A 69 3.50 11.64 -8.73
CA CYS A 69 2.76 12.05 -7.56
C CYS A 69 2.35 10.85 -6.71
N ILE A 70 2.12 11.10 -5.42
CA ILE A 70 1.42 10.18 -4.53
C ILE A 70 0.36 10.99 -3.77
N GLU A 71 -0.89 10.60 -3.93
CA GLU A 71 -2.07 11.27 -3.38
C GLU A 71 -2.87 10.25 -2.56
N LEU A 72 -2.72 10.31 -1.23
CA LEU A 72 -3.53 9.50 -0.31
C LEU A 72 -4.91 10.14 -0.14
N ARG A 73 -5.95 9.45 -0.60
CA ARG A 73 -7.35 9.89 -0.51
C ARG A 73 -8.01 9.46 0.80
N CYS A 74 -7.45 8.45 1.46
CA CYS A 74 -7.91 7.97 2.78
C CYS A 74 -7.50 8.88 3.96
N GLY A 75 -6.74 9.95 3.71
CA GLY A 75 -6.13 10.76 4.75
C GLY A 75 -5.08 9.99 5.56
N SER A 76 -4.71 10.54 6.72
CA SER A 76 -3.76 9.91 7.65
C SER A 76 -4.39 8.70 8.36
N ILE A 77 -3.59 7.67 8.63
CA ILE A 77 -4.02 6.53 9.47
C ILE A 77 -4.36 7.08 10.87
N PRO A 78 -5.56 6.83 11.40
CA PRO A 78 -5.91 7.30 12.73
C PRO A 78 -5.05 6.63 13.81
N GLY A 79 -4.43 7.44 14.68
CA GLY A 79 -3.57 6.95 15.76
C GLY A 79 -4.22 5.94 16.71
N HIS A 80 -5.55 5.93 16.83
CA HIS A 80 -6.26 4.95 17.65
C HIS A 80 -6.21 3.53 17.08
N LEU A 81 -6.18 3.34 15.76
CA LEU A 81 -6.06 2.02 15.14
C LEU A 81 -4.72 1.37 15.48
N ILE A 82 -3.65 2.17 15.42
CA ILE A 82 -2.29 1.73 15.77
C ILE A 82 -2.26 1.32 17.24
N ARG A 83 -2.85 2.12 18.13
CA ARG A 83 -2.94 1.77 19.56
C ARG A 83 -3.73 0.48 19.79
N SER A 84 -4.88 0.31 19.15
CA SER A 84 -5.66 -0.92 19.25
C SER A 84 -4.87 -2.15 18.77
N PHE A 85 -4.14 -2.02 17.66
CA PHE A 85 -3.27 -3.09 17.20
C PHE A 85 -2.14 -3.39 18.19
N MET A 86 -1.48 -2.36 18.73
CA MET A 86 -0.40 -2.54 19.72
C MET A 86 -0.89 -3.23 21.00
N GLU A 87 -2.11 -2.94 21.44
CA GLU A 87 -2.73 -3.65 22.58
C GLU A 87 -2.95 -5.13 22.28
N ASP A 88 -3.44 -5.46 21.09
CA ASP A 88 -3.66 -6.85 20.68
C ASP A 88 -2.35 -7.61 20.45
N ALA A 89 -1.34 -6.98 19.85
CA ALA A 89 -0.01 -7.55 19.67
C ALA A 89 0.66 -7.86 21.02
N LYS A 90 0.53 -6.95 22.01
CA LYS A 90 1.03 -7.20 23.37
C LYS A 90 0.30 -8.34 24.08
N LYS A 91 -1.00 -8.53 23.84
CA LYS A 91 -1.75 -9.68 24.39
C LYS A 91 -1.34 -11.00 23.74
N ALA A 92 -0.95 -10.98 22.47
CA ALA A 92 -0.52 -12.16 21.72
C ALA A 92 0.95 -12.57 22.00
N PHE A 93 1.75 -11.64 22.54
CA PHE A 93 3.15 -11.87 22.89
C PHE A 93 3.35 -13.17 23.69
N PRO A 94 4.35 -14.02 23.35
CA PRO A 94 5.45 -13.77 22.42
C PRO A 94 5.15 -14.09 20.95
N HIS A 95 3.92 -14.48 20.61
CA HIS A 95 3.54 -14.84 19.25
C HIS A 95 3.19 -13.61 18.42
N GLU A 96 3.29 -13.78 17.09
CA GLU A 96 2.85 -12.77 16.14
C GLU A 96 1.33 -12.58 16.15
N ALA A 97 0.91 -11.36 15.85
CA ALA A 97 -0.49 -10.99 15.63
C ALA A 97 -0.59 -10.10 14.39
N ALA A 98 -1.72 -10.18 13.67
CA ALA A 98 -2.02 -9.35 12.53
C ALA A 98 -3.40 -8.69 12.60
N ALA A 99 -3.52 -7.56 11.92
CA ALA A 99 -4.77 -6.86 11.69
C ALA A 99 -4.76 -6.18 10.31
N ALA A 100 -5.93 -5.74 9.89
CA ALA A 100 -6.13 -4.93 8.71
C ALA A 100 -6.79 -3.61 9.12
N PHE A 101 -6.31 -2.51 8.55
CA PHE A 101 -6.99 -1.23 8.61
C PHE A 101 -7.68 -0.98 7.28
N LEU A 102 -9.01 -0.96 7.33
CA LEU A 102 -9.85 -0.74 6.18
C LEU A 102 -10.37 0.69 6.19
N TRP A 103 -10.51 1.26 5.00
CA TRP A 103 -11.07 2.60 4.82
C TRP A 103 -12.24 2.53 3.85
N ASN A 104 -13.35 3.16 4.21
CA ASN A 104 -14.57 3.17 3.41
C ASN A 104 -14.63 4.43 2.53
N ASP A 105 -14.75 4.26 1.22
CA ASP A 105 -14.75 5.37 0.24
C ASP A 105 -16.07 6.13 0.13
N GLN A 106 -17.13 5.63 0.77
CA GLN A 106 -18.45 6.29 0.82
C GLN A 106 -18.65 7.06 2.12
N THR A 107 -18.25 6.46 3.26
CA THR A 107 -18.43 7.05 4.59
C THR A 107 -17.20 7.81 5.06
N PHE A 108 -16.05 7.65 4.39
CA PHE A 108 -14.75 8.21 4.77
C PHE A 108 -14.27 7.76 6.16
N GLN A 109 -14.77 6.61 6.63
CA GLN A 109 -14.46 6.06 7.95
C GLN A 109 -13.42 4.95 7.88
N TRP A 110 -12.65 4.85 8.96
CA TRP A 110 -11.69 3.79 9.16
C TRP A 110 -12.25 2.68 10.05
N ARG A 111 -11.85 1.44 9.79
CA ARG A 111 -12.17 0.27 10.60
C ARG A 111 -10.91 -0.51 10.94
N TYR A 112 -10.78 -0.82 12.23
CA TYR A 112 -9.85 -1.83 12.72
C TYR A 112 -10.46 -3.22 12.56
N ALA A 113 -9.73 -4.14 11.94
CA ALA A 113 -10.14 -5.53 11.82
C ALA A 113 -8.98 -6.45 12.26
N ARG A 114 -9.06 -6.97 13.49
CA ARG A 114 -8.13 -8.00 13.94
C ARG A 114 -8.27 -9.25 13.05
N ARG A 115 -7.15 -9.82 12.60
CA ARG A 115 -7.15 -11.08 11.86
C ARG A 115 -7.04 -12.25 12.84
N GLU A 116 -7.88 -13.26 12.67
CA GLU A 116 -7.86 -14.46 13.50
C GLU A 116 -6.63 -15.30 13.16
N SER A 117 -5.82 -15.62 14.17
CA SER A 117 -4.65 -16.48 13.99
C SER A 117 -5.07 -17.94 13.80
N LEU A 118 -4.82 -18.50 12.62
CA LEU A 118 -4.93 -19.93 12.32
C LEU A 118 -3.67 -20.69 12.79
N PHE A 119 -2.52 -20.01 12.78
CA PHE A 119 -1.25 -20.49 13.32
C PHE A 119 -0.38 -19.28 13.65
N ALA A 120 0.23 -19.25 14.82
CA ALA A 120 1.18 -18.21 15.19
C ALA A 120 2.36 -18.82 15.96
N SER A 121 3.57 -18.45 15.57
CA SER A 121 4.81 -18.64 16.32
C SER A 121 5.47 -17.28 16.56
N SER A 122 6.74 -17.26 16.97
CA SER A 122 7.55 -16.04 17.04
C SER A 122 8.00 -15.50 15.68
N ASP A 123 7.93 -16.34 14.63
CA ASP A 123 8.59 -16.09 13.34
C ASP A 123 7.69 -16.43 12.13
N ALA A 124 6.44 -16.81 12.40
CA ALA A 124 5.50 -17.19 11.36
C ALA A 124 4.06 -17.01 11.83
N LEU A 125 3.25 -16.40 10.96
CA LEU A 125 1.83 -16.19 11.19
C LEU A 125 1.03 -16.63 9.96
N ARG A 126 -0.04 -17.37 10.20
CA ARG A 126 -1.11 -17.60 9.22
C ARG A 126 -2.41 -17.19 9.87
N TYR A 127 -3.20 -16.42 9.15
CA TYR A 127 -4.44 -15.87 9.66
C TYR A 127 -5.59 -16.04 8.68
N ALA A 128 -6.81 -15.97 9.20
CA ALA A 128 -8.01 -15.84 8.37
C ALA A 128 -8.07 -14.40 7.83
N GLU A 129 -8.34 -14.27 6.54
CA GLU A 129 -8.52 -12.95 5.92
C GLU A 129 -9.79 -12.27 6.40
N VAL A 130 -9.75 -10.95 6.43
CA VAL A 130 -10.93 -10.13 6.76
C VAL A 130 -11.71 -9.84 5.50
N THR A 131 -13.03 -10.03 5.56
CA THR A 131 -13.91 -9.62 4.46
C THR A 131 -14.18 -8.13 4.56
N PRO A 132 -13.84 -7.31 3.54
CA PRO A 132 -14.25 -5.92 3.48
C PRO A 132 -15.76 -5.81 3.34
N TRP A 133 -16.35 -4.80 4.00
CA TRP A 133 -17.74 -4.41 3.73
C TRP A 133 -17.84 -3.62 2.42
N GLU A 134 -19.06 -3.31 2.01
CA GLU A 134 -19.28 -2.49 0.81
C GLU A 134 -18.58 -1.12 0.94
N GLY A 135 -17.81 -0.76 -0.09
CA GLY A 135 -17.00 0.46 -0.13
C GLY A 135 -15.72 0.42 0.70
N GLU A 136 -15.44 -0.67 1.44
CA GLU A 136 -14.20 -0.79 2.19
C GLU A 136 -13.04 -1.30 1.34
N HIS A 137 -11.90 -0.67 1.54
CA HIS A 137 -10.64 -1.01 0.90
C HIS A 137 -9.61 -1.33 1.97
N LEU A 138 -8.87 -2.42 1.79
CA LEU A 138 -7.67 -2.67 2.61
C LEU A 138 -6.65 -1.58 2.29
N VAL A 139 -6.31 -0.77 3.29
CA VAL A 139 -5.28 0.26 3.14
C VAL A 139 -4.01 -0.14 3.84
N VAL A 140 -4.10 -0.69 5.05
CA VAL A 140 -2.94 -1.10 5.84
C VAL A 140 -3.08 -2.55 6.25
N ASP A 141 -2.05 -3.33 5.95
CA ASP A 141 -1.83 -4.64 6.50
C ASP A 141 -0.75 -4.54 7.57
N VAL A 142 -1.07 -4.97 8.78
CA VAL A 142 -0.16 -4.83 9.92
C VAL A 142 0.04 -6.14 10.64
N HIS A 143 1.30 -6.48 10.92
CA HIS A 143 1.66 -7.60 11.79
C HIS A 143 2.78 -7.26 12.77
N SER A 144 3.07 -8.18 13.68
CA SER A 144 4.02 -7.99 14.76
C SER A 144 5.03 -9.13 14.86
N HIS A 145 6.27 -8.83 15.22
CA HIS A 145 7.37 -9.81 15.37
C HIS A 145 7.73 -10.11 16.84
N GLY A 146 6.80 -9.96 17.78
CA GLY A 146 7.02 -10.28 19.20
C GLY A 146 8.26 -9.59 19.80
N ARG A 147 9.32 -10.37 20.09
CA ARG A 147 10.60 -9.90 20.65
C ARG A 147 11.59 -9.39 19.60
N HIS A 148 11.38 -9.69 18.33
CA HIS A 148 12.30 -9.35 17.27
C HIS A 148 12.08 -7.92 16.78
N ASP A 149 13.09 -7.37 16.12
CA ASP A 149 12.99 -6.04 15.51
C ASP A 149 11.94 -6.04 14.38
N ALA A 150 11.44 -4.86 14.03
CA ALA A 150 10.59 -4.69 12.87
C ALA A 150 11.46 -4.77 11.60
N PHE A 151 11.17 -5.75 10.75
CA PHE A 151 11.76 -5.91 9.42
C PHE A 151 10.76 -6.62 8.52
N PHE A 152 10.99 -6.61 7.20
CA PHE A 152 10.25 -7.45 6.26
C PHE A 152 11.11 -8.67 5.93
N SER A 153 10.55 -9.85 6.11
CA SER A 153 11.13 -11.15 5.77
C SER A 153 10.91 -11.49 4.29
N GLU A 154 11.52 -12.58 3.82
CA GLU A 154 11.29 -13.10 2.47
C GLU A 154 9.85 -13.59 2.24
N GLU A 155 9.13 -13.99 3.30
CA GLU A 155 7.70 -14.32 3.20
C GLU A 155 6.90 -13.03 3.00
N ASP A 156 7.17 -11.99 3.78
CA ASP A 156 6.52 -10.68 3.65
C ASP A 156 6.73 -10.10 2.24
N ASP A 157 7.94 -10.24 1.69
CA ASP A 157 8.27 -9.82 0.33
C ASP A 157 7.45 -10.55 -0.73
N ARG A 158 7.20 -11.85 -0.54
CA ARG A 158 6.37 -12.65 -1.44
C ARG A 158 4.89 -12.27 -1.33
N ASP A 159 4.39 -12.06 -0.13
CA ASP A 159 3.01 -11.64 0.12
C ASP A 159 2.72 -10.25 -0.44
N ASP A 160 3.72 -9.36 -0.40
CA ASP A 160 3.58 -7.98 -0.86
C ASP A 160 3.81 -7.79 -2.36
N ALA A 161 4.42 -8.77 -3.05
CA ALA A 161 4.84 -8.65 -4.44
C ALA A 161 3.69 -8.27 -5.39
N GLY A 162 2.47 -8.76 -5.14
CA GLY A 162 1.29 -8.45 -5.95
C GLY A 162 0.34 -7.42 -5.33
N ALA A 163 0.62 -6.97 -4.10
CA ALA A 163 -0.35 -6.26 -3.29
C ALA A 163 -0.40 -4.75 -3.60
N MET A 164 -1.57 -4.16 -3.34
CA MET A 164 -1.80 -2.72 -3.31
C MET A 164 -2.25 -2.32 -1.90
N LYS A 165 -1.29 -2.07 -1.02
CA LYS A 165 -1.52 -1.78 0.41
C LYS A 165 -0.30 -1.10 1.01
N ILE A 166 -0.45 -0.56 2.21
CA ILE A 166 0.66 -0.20 3.08
C ILE A 166 0.92 -1.41 3.98
N SER A 167 2.13 -1.96 3.96
CA SER A 167 2.53 -3.00 4.90
C SER A 167 3.26 -2.36 6.08
N LEU A 168 2.86 -2.71 7.30
CA LEU A 168 3.41 -2.20 8.55
C LEU A 168 3.81 -3.37 9.45
N VAL A 169 5.04 -3.37 9.94
CA VAL A 169 5.53 -4.34 10.92
C VAL A 169 5.87 -3.59 12.19
N VAL A 170 5.47 -4.14 13.34
CA VAL A 170 5.92 -3.68 14.66
C VAL A 170 6.73 -4.77 15.35
N GLY A 171 7.80 -4.38 16.01
CA GLY A 171 8.72 -5.28 16.71
C GLY A 171 9.05 -4.80 18.11
N ASN A 172 9.90 -5.54 18.81
CA ASN A 172 10.41 -5.22 20.14
C ASN A 172 9.29 -4.93 21.16
N LEU A 173 8.25 -5.76 21.17
CA LEU A 173 7.08 -5.56 22.03
C LEU A 173 7.38 -5.77 23.52
N ASP A 174 8.54 -6.34 23.85
CA ASP A 174 9.06 -6.49 25.22
C ASP A 174 9.91 -5.28 25.68
N ARG A 175 10.05 -4.24 24.86
CA ARG A 175 10.80 -3.02 25.16
C ARG A 175 9.87 -1.84 25.45
N GLU A 176 10.39 -0.83 26.14
CA GLU A 176 9.66 0.42 26.37
C GLU A 176 9.31 1.14 25.05
N LEU A 177 10.21 1.07 24.08
CA LEU A 177 10.04 1.62 22.74
C LEU A 177 9.99 0.48 21.71
N PRO A 178 8.79 0.13 21.21
CA PRO A 178 8.64 -0.77 20.07
C PRO A 178 9.31 -0.19 18.83
N SER A 179 9.78 -1.06 17.93
CA SER A 179 10.24 -0.64 16.61
C SER A 179 9.14 -0.79 15.57
N SER A 180 9.27 -0.08 14.44
CA SER A 180 8.32 -0.16 13.34
C SER A 180 8.99 -0.03 11.98
N LYS A 181 8.50 -0.75 10.98
CA LYS A 181 8.87 -0.62 9.57
C LYS A 181 7.62 -0.54 8.72
N MET A 182 7.63 0.29 7.70
CA MET A 182 6.50 0.44 6.80
C MET A 182 6.97 0.59 5.35
N ARG A 183 6.18 0.08 4.42
CA ARG A 183 6.38 0.26 2.97
C ARG A 183 5.04 0.40 2.26
N LEU A 184 5.04 1.15 1.17
CA LEU A 184 3.91 1.18 0.24
C LEU A 184 4.14 0.11 -0.84
N CYS A 185 3.22 -0.85 -0.93
CA CYS A 185 3.23 -1.93 -1.92
C CYS A 185 2.38 -1.54 -3.13
N MET A 186 2.97 -1.69 -4.32
CA MET A 186 2.47 -1.09 -5.55
C MET A 186 2.43 -2.10 -6.70
N ALA A 187 1.93 -3.32 -6.47
CA ALA A 187 1.84 -4.39 -7.47
C ALA A 187 3.15 -4.55 -8.28
N GLY A 188 4.17 -5.13 -7.64
CA GLY A 188 5.48 -5.42 -8.22
C GLY A 188 6.58 -4.39 -7.90
N HIS A 189 6.27 -3.35 -7.13
CA HIS A 189 7.26 -2.39 -6.64
C HIS A 189 6.90 -1.93 -5.23
N THR A 190 7.90 -1.66 -4.39
CA THR A 190 7.73 -1.13 -3.03
C THR A 190 8.51 0.17 -2.87
N ILE A 191 7.93 1.15 -2.19
CA ILE A 191 8.61 2.41 -1.80
C ILE A 191 8.87 2.38 -0.30
N GLN A 192 10.13 2.61 0.07
CA GLN A 192 10.59 2.93 1.42
C GLN A 192 11.06 4.39 1.38
N PRO A 193 10.64 5.32 2.24
CA PRO A 193 10.26 5.15 3.64
C PRO A 193 8.93 5.87 3.95
N ALA A 194 7.85 5.11 4.02
CA ALA A 194 6.69 5.59 4.72
C ALA A 194 7.09 5.62 6.22
N PHE A 195 7.21 6.78 6.86
CA PHE A 195 7.41 6.84 8.32
C PHE A 195 6.06 7.02 9.01
N LEU A 196 5.91 6.37 10.17
CA LEU A 196 4.75 6.52 11.03
C LEU A 196 5.09 7.55 12.11
N GLY A 197 4.50 8.75 12.01
CA GLY A 197 4.57 9.75 13.07
C GLY A 197 3.93 9.23 14.37
N ALA A 198 4.33 9.80 15.51
CA ALA A 198 3.79 9.41 16.81
C ALA A 198 2.27 9.61 16.94
N ASP A 199 1.68 10.43 16.07
CA ASP A 199 0.24 10.69 15.92
C ASP A 199 -0.47 9.75 14.95
N GLY A 200 0.25 8.85 14.29
CA GLY A 200 -0.25 7.94 13.25
C GLY A 200 -0.17 8.50 11.83
N THR A 201 0.41 9.68 11.62
CA THR A 201 0.62 10.21 10.27
C THR A 201 1.58 9.34 9.48
N VAL A 202 1.20 8.98 8.26
CA VAL A 202 2.11 8.33 7.31
C VAL A 202 2.74 9.43 6.47
N GLY A 203 4.02 9.69 6.68
CA GLY A 203 4.81 10.52 5.78
C GLY A 203 5.48 9.64 4.75
N LEU A 204 5.26 9.89 3.46
CA LEU A 204 6.07 9.32 2.40
C LEU A 204 7.29 10.23 2.23
N ALA A 205 8.51 9.72 2.39
CA ALA A 205 9.65 10.55 1.96
C ALA A 205 9.64 10.67 0.44
N THR A 206 9.59 11.91 -0.01
CA THR A 206 9.79 12.33 -1.40
C THR A 206 11.25 12.25 -1.78
#